data_AF-A0A2G8I6K6-F1
#
_entry.id   AF-A0A2G8I6K6-F1
#
_cell.length_a   1.000
_cell.length_b   1.000
_cell.length_c   1.000
_cell.angle_alpha   90.00
_cell.angle_beta   90.00
_cell.angle_gamma   90.00
#
_symmetry.space_group_name_H-M   'P 1'
#
loop_
_entity.id
_entity.type
_entity.pdbx_description
1 polymer ?
#
loop_
_entity_poly.entity_id
_entity_poly.type
_entity_poly.pdbx_seq_one_letter_code
_entity_poly.pdbx_strand_id
1 'polypeptide(L)'
;MKTETMNKLCASYMEDARALKRKFPNREFVLRKVEYAYKAGLEDAYKGIKKMSWERYPHKLVSKTFVGEFVIKPLLKGGFSFYCNGEIFATRASLTKAKEVANWFYKNKIKKELGL
;
A
#
# COMPACT_ATOMS: atom_id res chain seq x y z
N MET A 1 35.59 -13.60 -31.46
CA MET A 1 35.04 -12.35 -32.02
C MET A 1 36.20 -11.37 -32.22
N LYS A 2 36.40 -10.83 -33.42
CA LYS A 2 37.52 -9.90 -33.68
C LYS A 2 37.25 -8.56 -32.98
N THR A 3 38.28 -7.94 -32.44
CA THR A 3 38.23 -6.69 -31.65
C THR A 3 37.52 -5.55 -32.40
N GLU A 4 37.69 -5.47 -33.71
CA GLU A 4 37.01 -4.49 -34.59
C GLU A 4 35.49 -4.66 -34.62
N THR A 5 34.99 -5.90 -34.58
CA THR A 5 33.54 -6.16 -34.60
C THR A 5 32.89 -5.65 -33.32
N MET A 6 33.59 -5.81 -32.19
CA MET A 6 33.11 -5.34 -30.89
C MET A 6 33.12 -3.80 -30.79
N ASN A 7 34.16 -3.15 -31.33
CA ASN A 7 34.24 -1.69 -31.36
C ASN A 7 33.12 -1.05 -32.21
N LYS A 8 32.78 -1.67 -33.35
CA LYS A 8 31.66 -1.21 -34.20
C LYS A 8 30.31 -1.34 -33.50
N LEU A 9 30.09 -2.43 -32.77
CA LEU A 9 28.87 -2.62 -31.97
C LEU A 9 28.77 -1.60 -30.84
N CYS A 10 29.87 -1.34 -30.11
CA CYS A 10 29.90 -0.30 -29.08
C CYS A 10 29.62 1.10 -29.66
N ALA A 11 30.17 1.42 -30.83
CA ALA A 11 29.94 2.70 -31.49
C ALA A 11 28.47 2.88 -31.92
N SER A 12 27.83 1.86 -32.49
CA SER A 12 26.41 1.93 -32.88
C SER A 12 25.52 2.09 -31.66
N TYR A 13 25.77 1.34 -30.59
CA TYR A 13 25.01 1.43 -29.35
C TYR A 13 25.08 2.84 -28.71
N MET A 14 26.26 3.46 -28.76
CA MET A 14 26.47 4.81 -28.24
C MET A 14 25.77 5.89 -29.08
N GLU A 15 25.70 5.74 -30.41
CA GLU A 15 24.92 6.62 -31.27
C GLU A 15 23.41 6.48 -31.02
N ASP A 16 22.89 5.26 -30.87
CA ASP A 16 21.49 5.03 -30.54
C ASP A 16 21.11 5.66 -29.18
N ALA A 17 21.99 5.54 -28.19
CA ALA A 17 21.81 6.20 -26.88
C ALA A 17 21.81 7.73 -26.99
N ARG A 18 22.69 8.31 -27.83
CA ARG A 18 22.70 9.76 -28.11
C ARG A 18 21.43 10.20 -28.84
N ALA A 19 20.95 9.42 -29.80
CA ALA A 19 19.72 9.70 -30.53
C ALA A 19 18.49 9.69 -29.60
N LEU A 20 18.40 8.72 -28.69
CA LEU A 20 17.37 8.68 -27.64
C LEU A 20 17.42 9.91 -26.72
N LYS A 21 18.62 10.33 -26.32
CA LYS A 21 18.82 11.53 -25.48
C LYS A 21 18.40 12.81 -26.21
N ARG A 22 18.68 12.93 -27.52
CA ARG A 22 18.22 14.06 -28.35
C ARG A 22 16.70 14.07 -28.53
N LYS A 23 16.08 12.89 -28.67
CA LYS A 23 14.62 12.75 -28.83
C LYS A 23 13.85 13.07 -27.55
N PHE A 24 14.44 12.80 -26.38
CA PHE A 24 13.83 13.06 -25.08
C PHE A 24 14.81 13.76 -24.12
N PRO A 25 15.19 15.02 -24.39
CA PRO A 25 16.23 15.73 -23.65
C PRO A 25 15.89 15.90 -22.15
N ASN A 26 14.59 15.88 -21.81
CA ASN A 26 14.08 16.06 -20.45
C ASN A 26 13.42 14.79 -19.87
N ARG A 27 13.70 13.60 -20.40
CA ARG A 27 13.02 12.36 -19.96
C ARG A 27 13.06 12.17 -18.45
N GLU A 28 14.22 12.33 -17.83
CA GLU A 28 14.39 12.15 -16.38
C GLU A 28 13.55 13.16 -15.58
N PHE A 29 13.55 14.42 -16.00
CA PHE A 29 12.76 15.47 -15.37
C PHE A 29 11.24 15.19 -15.47
N VAL A 30 10.79 14.72 -16.64
CA VAL A 30 9.40 14.31 -16.85
C VAL A 30 9.05 13.11 -15.97
N LEU A 31 9.91 12.09 -15.90
CA LEU A 31 9.70 10.93 -15.04
C LEU A 31 9.57 11.31 -13.56
N ARG A 32 10.43 12.20 -13.06
CA ARG A 32 10.33 12.71 -11.67
C ARG A 32 9.00 13.42 -11.42
N LYS A 33 8.50 14.22 -12.38
CA LYS A 33 7.18 14.87 -12.25
C LYS A 33 6.04 13.84 -12.21
N VAL A 34 6.13 12.80 -13.03
CA VAL A 34 5.15 11.70 -13.03
C VAL A 34 5.18 10.96 -11.70
N GLU A 35 6.36 10.63 -11.17
CA GLU A 35 6.51 10.00 -9.85
C GLU A 35 5.94 10.86 -8.72
N TYR A 36 6.22 12.17 -8.75
CA TYR A 36 5.68 13.09 -7.75
C TYR A 36 4.15 13.16 -7.81
N ALA A 37 3.58 13.32 -9.01
CA ALA A 37 2.13 13.34 -9.20
C ALA A 37 1.47 12.03 -8.77
N TYR A 38 2.11 10.89 -9.07
CA TYR A 38 1.65 9.57 -8.65
C TYR A 38 1.63 9.43 -7.12
N LYS A 39 2.71 9.81 -6.43
CA LYS A 39 2.79 9.79 -4.97
C LYS A 39 1.77 10.73 -4.32
N ALA A 40 1.61 11.94 -4.86
CA ALA A 40 0.62 12.89 -4.37
C ALA A 40 -0.82 12.34 -4.51
N GLY A 41 -1.12 11.67 -5.63
CA GLY A 41 -2.41 11.00 -5.84
C GLY A 41 -2.66 9.86 -4.85
N LEU A 42 -1.64 9.05 -4.54
CA LEU A 42 -1.72 8.00 -3.53
C LEU A 42 -1.96 8.57 -2.12
N GLU A 43 -1.25 9.64 -1.74
CA GLU A 43 -1.44 10.29 -0.45
C GLU A 43 -2.85 10.89 -0.30
N ASP A 44 -3.37 11.50 -1.36
CA ASP A 44 -4.72 12.06 -1.37
C ASP A 44 -5.78 10.96 -1.24
N ALA A 45 -5.65 9.88 -2.02
CA ALA A 45 -6.50 8.70 -1.92
C ALA A 45 -6.45 8.09 -0.51
N TYR A 46 -5.26 8.02 0.10
CA TYR A 46 -5.08 7.52 1.47
C TYR A 46 -5.83 8.38 2.50
N LYS A 47 -5.80 9.72 2.38
CA LYS A 47 -6.57 10.62 3.25
C LYS A 47 -8.07 10.41 3.11
N GLY A 48 -8.54 10.05 1.91
CA GLY A 48 -9.95 9.75 1.61
C GLY A 48 -10.47 8.43 2.17
N ILE A 49 -9.63 7.57 2.75
CA ILE A 49 -10.05 6.25 3.27
C ILE A 49 -11.03 6.40 4.43
N LYS A 50 -12.25 5.91 4.21
CA LYS A 50 -13.30 5.84 5.24
C LYS A 50 -12.92 4.88 6.36
N LYS A 51 -13.48 5.13 7.56
CA LYS A 51 -13.41 4.17 8.68
C LYS A 51 -14.12 2.87 8.28
N MET A 52 -13.72 1.76 8.90
CA MET A 52 -14.32 0.46 8.68
C MET A 52 -15.80 0.43 9.04
N SER A 53 -16.61 -0.11 8.14
CA SER A 53 -17.98 -0.55 8.39
C SER A 53 -17.98 -1.94 9.04
N TRP A 54 -19.01 -2.25 9.82
CA TRP A 54 -19.09 -3.50 10.55
C TRP A 54 -20.41 -4.21 10.24
N GLU A 55 -20.30 -5.44 9.76
CA GLU A 55 -21.41 -6.37 9.67
C GLU A 55 -21.62 -7.07 11.01
N ARG A 56 -22.87 -7.21 11.42
CA ARG A 56 -23.25 -7.85 12.68
C ARG A 56 -23.63 -9.31 12.45
N TYR A 57 -22.97 -10.20 13.19
CA TYR A 57 -23.29 -11.62 13.28
C TYR A 57 -23.68 -11.97 14.73
N PRO A 58 -24.29 -13.15 14.99
CA PRO A 58 -24.79 -13.51 16.32
C PRO A 58 -23.79 -13.33 17.46
N HIS A 59 -22.50 -13.60 17.23
CA HIS A 59 -21.46 -13.55 18.25
C HIS A 59 -20.20 -12.79 17.81
N LYS A 60 -20.29 -11.97 16.76
CA LYS A 60 -19.13 -11.20 16.27
C LYS A 60 -19.56 -10.01 15.42
N LEU A 61 -18.70 -9.01 15.36
CA LEU A 61 -18.71 -7.99 14.32
C LEU A 61 -17.58 -8.29 13.35
N VAL A 62 -17.87 -8.23 12.05
CA VAL A 62 -16.90 -8.52 10.99
C VAL A 62 -16.81 -7.31 10.06
N SER A 63 -15.58 -6.94 9.69
CA SER A 63 -15.29 -5.97 8.63
C SER A 63 -14.35 -6.64 7.64
N LYS A 64 -14.83 -6.88 6.42
CA LYS A 64 -14.02 -7.40 5.32
C LYS A 64 -13.53 -6.25 4.48
N THR A 65 -12.21 -6.12 4.37
CA THR A 65 -11.55 -5.06 3.61
C THR A 65 -10.55 -5.68 2.63
N PHE A 66 -10.04 -4.89 1.69
CA PHE A 66 -9.01 -5.37 0.76
C PHE A 66 -7.67 -5.74 1.46
N VAL A 67 -7.42 -5.23 2.67
CA VAL A 67 -6.22 -5.54 3.46
C VAL A 67 -6.40 -6.65 4.48
N GLY A 68 -7.62 -7.21 4.60
CA GLY A 68 -7.88 -8.34 5.49
C GLY A 68 -9.27 -8.34 6.11
N GLU A 69 -9.53 -9.43 6.83
CA GLU A 69 -10.73 -9.63 7.64
C GLU A 69 -10.45 -9.22 9.08
N PHE A 70 -11.28 -8.30 9.59
CA PHE A 70 -11.23 -7.79 10.95
C PHE A 70 -12.43 -8.31 11.71
N VAL A 71 -12.21 -8.85 12.90
CA VAL A 71 -13.29 -9.42 13.69
C VAL A 71 -13.19 -8.96 15.13
N ILE A 72 -14.34 -8.57 15.68
CA ILE A 72 -14.51 -8.26 17.10
C ILE A 72 -15.51 -9.27 17.67
N LYS A 73 -15.11 -10.02 18.69
CA LYS A 73 -15.99 -10.97 19.39
C LYS A 73 -16.06 -10.64 20.89
N PRO A 74 -17.23 -10.79 21.53
CA PRO A 74 -17.34 -10.70 22.97
C PRO A 74 -16.59 -11.87 23.64
N LEU A 75 -16.08 -11.65 24.85
CA LEU A 75 -15.43 -12.67 25.67
C LEU A 75 -16.35 -13.09 26.82
N LEU A 76 -16.29 -14.38 27.20
CA LEU A 76 -17.09 -14.92 28.31
C LEU A 76 -16.83 -14.21 29.65
N LYS A 77 -15.59 -13.75 29.88
CA LYS A 77 -15.18 -13.04 31.10
C LYS A 77 -15.36 -11.51 31.00
N GLY A 78 -16.17 -11.04 30.05
CA GLY A 78 -16.40 -9.63 29.80
C GLY A 78 -15.40 -8.99 28.83
N GLY A 79 -15.85 -7.90 28.20
CA GLY A 79 -15.10 -7.18 27.19
C GLY A 79 -15.09 -7.87 25.82
N PHE A 80 -14.27 -7.33 24.91
CA PHE A 80 -14.17 -7.78 23.54
C PHE A 80 -12.73 -8.15 23.19
N SER A 81 -12.58 -9.12 22.31
CA SER A 81 -11.32 -9.39 21.61
C SER A 81 -11.42 -8.93 20.17
N PHE A 82 -10.32 -8.37 19.67
CA PHE A 82 -10.14 -7.94 18.29
C PHE A 82 -9.03 -8.78 17.66
N TYR A 83 -9.31 -9.33 16.47
CA TYR A 83 -8.33 -10.04 15.66
C TYR A 83 -8.42 -9.64 14.18
N CYS A 84 -7.30 -9.73 13.48
CA CYS A 84 -7.21 -9.52 12.04
C CYS A 84 -6.53 -10.74 11.40
N ASN A 85 -7.14 -11.33 10.37
CA ASN A 85 -6.64 -12.53 9.68
C ASN A 85 -6.25 -13.68 10.63
N GLY A 86 -6.94 -13.83 11.76
CA GLY A 86 -6.67 -14.85 12.78
C GLY A 86 -5.70 -14.45 13.89
N GLU A 87 -4.97 -13.35 13.76
CA GLU A 87 -4.05 -12.84 14.80
C GLU A 87 -4.77 -11.92 15.80
N ILE A 88 -4.54 -12.12 17.10
CA ILE A 88 -5.18 -11.33 18.17
C ILE A 88 -4.36 -10.06 18.45
N PHE A 89 -5.01 -8.90 18.41
CA PHE A 89 -4.37 -7.61 18.64
C PHE A 89 -4.81 -6.92 19.93
N ALA A 90 -6.01 -7.24 20.42
CA ALA A 90 -6.47 -6.74 21.71
C ALA A 90 -7.45 -7.74 22.35
N THR A 91 -7.42 -7.82 23.68
CA THR A 91 -8.35 -8.63 24.47
C THR A 91 -8.89 -7.84 25.64
N ARG A 92 -10.12 -8.15 26.08
CA ARG A 92 -10.82 -7.49 27.20
C ARG A 92 -10.96 -5.97 27.03
N ALA A 93 -10.95 -5.48 25.79
CA ALA A 93 -11.19 -4.07 25.50
C ALA A 93 -12.69 -3.75 25.54
N SER A 94 -13.04 -2.47 25.74
CA SER A 94 -14.40 -2.01 25.42
C SER A 94 -14.65 -2.13 23.91
N LEU A 95 -15.92 -2.22 23.50
CA LEU A 95 -16.26 -2.30 22.08
C LEU A 95 -15.70 -1.09 21.29
N THR A 96 -15.82 0.11 21.86
CA THR A 96 -15.28 1.34 21.27
C THR A 96 -13.77 1.23 21.09
N LYS A 97 -13.05 0.78 22.13
CA LYS A 97 -11.60 0.67 22.05
C LYS A 97 -11.15 -0.39 21.03
N ALA A 98 -11.87 -1.52 20.96
CA ALA A 98 -11.61 -2.54 19.94
C ALA A 98 -11.80 -1.97 18.52
N LYS A 99 -12.84 -1.18 18.27
CA LYS A 99 -13.08 -0.52 16.97
C LYS A 99 -12.03 0.54 16.65
N GLU A 100 -11.53 1.29 17.64
CA GLU A 100 -10.45 2.25 17.46
C GLU A 100 -9.15 1.58 17.04
N VAL A 101 -8.73 0.53 17.78
CA VAL A 101 -7.51 -0.23 17.50
C VAL A 101 -7.60 -0.89 16.12
N ALA A 102 -8.76 -1.47 15.78
CA ALA A 102 -8.98 -2.06 14.47
C ALA A 102 -8.84 -1.03 13.34
N ASN A 103 -9.41 0.18 13.49
CA ASN A 103 -9.30 1.24 12.49
C ASN A 103 -7.87 1.77 12.35
N TRP A 104 -7.14 1.90 13.45
CA TRP A 104 -5.73 2.28 13.43
C TRP A 104 -4.90 1.25 12.67
N PHE A 105 -5.09 -0.04 12.96
CA PHE A 105 -4.40 -1.12 12.26
C PHE A 105 -4.74 -1.16 10.76
N TYR A 106 -6.02 -1.03 10.43
CA TYR A 106 -6.52 -0.94 9.05
C TYR A 106 -5.81 0.17 8.27
N LYS A 107 -5.78 1.39 8.81
CA LYS A 107 -5.10 2.54 8.16
C LYS A 107 -3.61 2.30 7.99
N ASN A 108 -2.92 1.82 9.02
CA ASN A 108 -1.48 1.56 8.91
C ASN A 108 -1.14 0.44 7.91
N LYS A 109 -1.99 -0.60 7.84
CA LYS A 109 -1.81 -1.66 6.87
C LYS A 109 -1.96 -1.13 5.44
N ILE A 110 -2.97 -0.30 5.17
CA ILE A 110 -3.10 0.35 3.86
C ILE A 110 -1.90 1.22 3.54
N LYS A 111 -1.45 2.04 4.50
CA LYS A 111 -0.29 2.91 4.33
C LYS A 111 0.94 2.10 3.87
N LYS A 112 1.19 0.96 4.53
CA LYS A 112 2.27 0.03 4.19
C LYS A 112 2.11 -0.56 2.77
N GLU A 113 0.92 -1.04 2.41
CA GLU A 113 0.65 -1.60 1.09
C GLU A 113 0.81 -0.56 -0.04
N LEU A 114 0.53 0.72 0.24
CA LEU A 114 0.70 1.81 -0.73
C LEU A 114 2.13 2.37 -0.79
N GLY A 115 3.05 1.92 0.06
CA GLY A 115 4.42 2.43 0.14
C GLY A 115 4.52 3.90 0.59
N LEU A 116 3.57 4.34 1.43
CA LEU A 116 3.47 5.69 2.00
C LEU A 116 4.08 5.81 3.40
#